data_AF-F1L727-F1
#
_entry.id   AF-F1L727-F1
#
_cell.length_a   1.000
_cell.length_b   1.000
_cell.length_c   1.000
_cell.angle_alpha   90.00
_cell.angle_beta   90.00
_cell.angle_gamma   90.00
#
_symmetry.space_group_name_H-M   'P 1'
#
loop_
_entity.id
_entity.type
_entity.pdbx_description
1 polymer ?
#
loop_
_entity_poly.entity_id
_entity_poly.type
_entity_poly.pdbx_seq_one_letter_code
_entity_poly.pdbx_strand_id
1 'polypeptide(L)'
;MQAHATIASLLYPQLHYPYVCVLISGGHALITVANGPANFDVLASSLSGSPGECLDKLARALPSNAFQFGYSHPGAALEQLASKCSPNGHLRYKIAMPGTNGPNFNFTTIKNSYVTLLRKMSPDALHVEDFCASVQIPSERRYIVISGGVASNAYILGALQKVGDAYGYSVLAPPARLCCDNAEMVAWNGIELIRTSSPAVIQASDLPWSISAQRRSPIGRDISAELPTKPKVRLSMKSIAEPKLVFYHKPHV
;
A
#
# COMPACT_ATOMS: atom_id res chain seq x y z
N MET A 1 -3.57 7.29 -9.25
CA MET A 1 -2.76 6.33 -8.47
C MET A 1 -1.62 7.00 -7.71
N GLN A 2 -0.76 7.81 -8.36
CA GLN A 2 0.29 8.56 -7.65
C GLN A 2 -0.28 9.41 -6.51
N ALA A 3 -1.36 10.16 -6.75
CA ALA A 3 -2.07 10.92 -5.73
C ALA A 3 -2.50 10.08 -4.50
N HIS A 4 -3.01 8.87 -4.71
CA HIS A 4 -3.34 7.94 -3.62
C HIS A 4 -2.09 7.50 -2.83
N ALA A 5 -0.94 7.39 -3.48
CA ALA A 5 0.30 6.99 -2.83
C ALA A 5 0.95 8.13 -2.05
N THR A 6 0.78 9.38 -2.48
CA THR A 6 1.44 10.55 -1.88
C THR A 6 0.59 11.27 -0.83
N ILE A 7 -0.74 11.11 -0.82
CA ILE A 7 -1.61 11.79 0.16
C ILE A 7 -1.27 11.49 1.63
N ALA A 8 -0.62 10.35 1.92
CA ALA A 8 -0.15 10.05 3.26
C ALA A 8 0.93 11.03 3.75
N SER A 9 1.79 11.56 2.86
CA SER A 9 2.84 12.51 3.25
C SER A 9 2.26 13.87 3.69
N LEU A 10 1.03 14.21 3.26
CA LEU A 10 0.31 15.39 3.77
C LEU A 10 -0.02 15.26 5.26
N LEU A 11 -0.37 14.05 5.70
CA LEU A 11 -0.92 13.80 7.03
C LEU A 11 0.13 13.38 8.05
N TYR A 12 1.23 12.81 7.56
CA TYR A 12 2.27 12.20 8.37
C TYR A 12 3.61 12.86 8.03
N PRO A 13 3.97 13.98 8.71
CA PRO A 13 5.24 14.68 8.47
C PRO A 13 6.48 13.81 8.67
N GLN A 14 6.37 12.74 9.47
CA GLN A 14 7.43 11.76 9.69
C GLN A 14 7.61 10.76 8.55
N LEU A 15 6.68 10.70 7.59
CA LEU A 15 6.75 9.81 6.45
C LEU A 15 7.69 10.39 5.40
N HIS A 16 8.85 9.74 5.24
CA HIS A 16 9.85 10.10 4.25
C HIS A 16 9.99 8.99 3.21
N TYR A 17 10.34 9.36 1.97
CA TYR A 17 10.71 8.39 0.95
C TYR A 17 12.04 7.70 1.31
N PRO A 18 12.22 6.40 1.00
CA PRO A 18 11.26 5.52 0.36
C PRO A 18 10.30 4.82 1.35
N TYR A 19 9.07 4.56 0.93
CA TYR A 19 8.09 3.78 1.69
C TYR A 19 7.28 2.84 0.80
N VAL A 20 6.74 1.77 1.39
CA VAL A 20 5.89 0.80 0.67
C VAL A 20 4.46 1.34 0.62
N CYS A 21 3.84 1.32 -0.55
CA CYS A 21 2.44 1.64 -0.76
C CYS A 21 1.64 0.39 -1.12
N VAL A 22 0.54 0.17 -0.43
CA VAL A 22 -0.47 -0.83 -0.76
C VAL A 22 -1.70 -0.08 -1.24
N LEU A 23 -1.90 -0.04 -2.56
CA LEU A 23 -2.96 0.73 -3.20
C LEU A 23 -4.11 -0.21 -3.56
N ILE A 24 -5.20 -0.17 -2.80
CA ILE A 24 -6.36 -1.06 -2.99
C ILE A 24 -7.64 -0.23 -3.10
N SER A 25 -8.25 -0.26 -4.28
CA SER A 25 -9.51 0.40 -4.60
C SER A 25 -10.49 -0.56 -5.29
N GLY A 26 -11.63 -0.04 -5.77
CA GLY A 26 -12.57 -0.80 -6.60
C GLY A 26 -12.01 -1.21 -7.96
N GLY A 27 -10.99 -0.52 -8.48
CA GLY A 27 -10.42 -0.81 -9.81
C GLY A 27 -8.96 -1.23 -9.80
N HIS A 28 -8.26 -1.09 -8.67
CA HIS A 28 -6.83 -1.30 -8.59
C HIS A 28 -6.45 -2.08 -7.34
N ALA A 29 -5.45 -2.95 -7.48
CA ALA A 29 -4.76 -3.58 -6.37
C ALA A 29 -3.28 -3.69 -6.75
N LEU A 30 -2.48 -2.81 -6.16
CA LEU A 30 -1.04 -2.70 -6.43
C LEU A 30 -0.26 -2.67 -5.12
N ILE A 31 0.93 -3.24 -5.13
CA ILE A 31 1.96 -3.01 -4.11
C ILE A 31 3.11 -2.32 -4.82
N THR A 32 3.49 -1.14 -4.34
CA THR A 32 4.56 -0.34 -4.94
C THR A 32 5.54 0.15 -3.88
N VAL A 33 6.77 0.46 -4.30
CA VAL A 33 7.70 1.28 -3.51
C VAL A 33 7.62 2.70 -4.06
N ALA A 34 7.31 3.66 -3.19
CA ALA A 34 7.38 5.06 -3.51
C ALA A 34 8.79 5.56 -3.20
N ASN A 35 9.57 5.89 -4.23
CA ASN A 35 10.91 6.48 -4.12
C ASN A 35 10.88 8.01 -4.23
N GLY A 36 9.72 8.58 -4.60
CA GLY A 36 9.44 10.00 -4.71
C GLY A 36 8.04 10.24 -5.27
N PRO A 37 7.61 11.50 -5.45
CA PRO A 37 6.23 11.83 -5.85
C PRO A 37 5.87 11.42 -7.28
N ALA A 38 6.86 11.22 -8.16
CA ALA A 38 6.69 10.67 -9.51
C ALA A 38 7.47 9.37 -9.75
N ASN A 39 8.17 8.84 -8.74
CA ASN A 39 9.07 7.71 -8.90
C ASN A 39 8.57 6.52 -8.10
N PHE A 40 8.03 5.52 -8.80
CA PHE A 40 7.46 4.32 -8.20
C PHE A 40 8.00 3.06 -8.86
N ASP A 41 8.29 2.05 -8.05
CA ASP A 41 8.52 0.68 -8.50
C ASP A 41 7.31 -0.18 -8.15
N VAL A 42 6.69 -0.81 -9.13
CA VAL A 42 5.57 -1.73 -8.93
C VAL A 42 6.14 -3.11 -8.59
N LEU A 43 5.87 -3.55 -7.36
CA LEU A 43 6.28 -4.86 -6.85
C LEU A 43 5.29 -5.94 -7.23
N ALA A 44 3.99 -5.63 -7.15
CA ALA A 44 2.93 -6.56 -7.48
C ALA A 44 1.69 -5.81 -7.97
N SER A 45 0.96 -6.45 -8.86
CA SER A 45 -0.36 -6.02 -9.31
C SER A 45 -1.32 -7.20 -9.33
N SER A 46 -2.61 -6.94 -9.12
CA SER A 46 -3.61 -7.97 -9.32
C SER A 46 -3.62 -8.48 -10.77
N LEU A 47 -3.64 -9.80 -10.93
CA LEU A 47 -3.73 -10.46 -12.23
C LEU A 47 -5.16 -10.40 -12.80
N SER A 48 -6.18 -10.41 -11.95
CA SER A 48 -7.58 -10.31 -12.34
C SER A 48 -8.44 -9.72 -11.23
N GLY A 49 -9.24 -8.70 -11.58
CA GLY A 49 -10.12 -7.97 -10.66
C GLY A 49 -9.39 -7.23 -9.53
N SER A 50 -10.14 -6.58 -8.66
CA SER A 50 -9.62 -5.96 -7.44
C SER A 50 -10.38 -6.49 -6.21
N PRO A 51 -9.82 -6.36 -4.99
CA PRO A 51 -10.54 -6.66 -3.76
C PRO A 51 -11.84 -5.86 -3.65
N GLY A 52 -11.85 -4.59 -4.07
CA GLY A 52 -13.06 -3.77 -4.02
C GLY A 52 -14.14 -4.26 -4.98
N GLU A 53 -13.77 -4.59 -6.22
CA GLU A 53 -14.69 -5.17 -7.20
C GLU A 53 -15.28 -6.50 -6.71
N CYS A 54 -14.45 -7.34 -6.08
CA CYS A 54 -14.89 -8.60 -5.49
C CYS A 54 -15.91 -8.36 -4.37
N LEU A 55 -15.61 -7.47 -3.42
CA LEU A 55 -16.52 -7.13 -2.33
C LEU A 55 -17.84 -6.53 -2.85
N ASP A 56 -17.78 -5.66 -3.85
CA ASP A 56 -18.97 -5.05 -4.44
C ASP A 56 -19.85 -6.06 -5.17
N LYS A 57 -19.25 -6.98 -5.94
CA LYS A 57 -19.98 -8.05 -6.62
C LYS A 57 -20.62 -9.01 -5.63
N LEU A 58 -19.90 -9.38 -4.56
CA LEU A 58 -20.44 -10.20 -3.48
C LEU A 58 -21.60 -9.50 -2.78
N ALA A 59 -21.45 -8.23 -2.45
CA ALA A 59 -22.49 -7.42 -1.83
C ALA A 59 -23.76 -7.41 -2.70
N ARG A 60 -23.63 -7.18 -4.01
CA ARG A 60 -24.75 -7.17 -4.95
C ARG A 60 -25.40 -8.53 -5.18
N ALA A 61 -24.65 -9.62 -5.00
CA ALA A 61 -25.14 -10.98 -5.15
C ALA A 61 -25.90 -11.49 -3.91
N LEU A 62 -25.83 -10.79 -2.77
CA LEU A 62 -26.60 -11.14 -1.59
C LEU A 62 -28.12 -10.98 -1.85
N PRO A 63 -28.96 -11.83 -1.22
CA PRO A 63 -30.42 -11.71 -1.33
C PRO A 63 -30.89 -10.29 -0.97
N SER A 64 -31.79 -9.72 -1.78
CA SER A 64 -32.27 -8.34 -1.63
C SER A 64 -33.01 -8.08 -0.31
N ASN A 65 -33.46 -9.13 0.38
CA ASN A 65 -34.05 -9.08 1.72
C ASN A 65 -33.00 -9.16 2.85
N ALA A 66 -31.73 -9.44 2.55
CA ALA A 66 -30.68 -9.56 3.56
C ALA A 66 -30.19 -8.19 4.06
N PHE A 67 -30.27 -7.13 3.24
CA PHE A 67 -29.82 -5.79 3.61
C PHE A 67 -30.35 -4.69 2.67
N GLN A 68 -30.74 -3.53 3.21
CA GLN A 68 -30.92 -2.32 2.42
C GLN A 68 -29.59 -1.56 2.33
N PHE A 69 -29.05 -1.44 1.13
CA PHE A 69 -27.75 -0.78 0.89
C PHE A 69 -27.72 0.73 1.24
N GLY A 70 -28.88 1.36 1.45
CA GLY A 70 -28.96 2.77 1.80
C GLY A 70 -28.10 3.65 0.87
N TYR A 71 -27.40 4.62 1.45
CA TYR A 71 -26.41 5.46 0.76
C TYR A 71 -24.96 4.96 0.90
N SER A 72 -24.75 3.75 1.42
CA SER A 72 -23.40 3.22 1.67
C SER A 72 -22.84 2.50 0.44
N HIS A 73 -21.52 2.61 0.22
CA HIS A 73 -20.85 1.86 -0.84
C HIS A 73 -21.00 0.33 -0.61
N PRO A 74 -21.27 -0.50 -1.64
CA PRO A 74 -21.59 -1.92 -1.46
C PRO A 74 -20.54 -2.72 -0.66
N GLY A 75 -19.26 -2.56 -0.97
CA GLY A 75 -18.18 -3.20 -0.18
C GLY A 75 -18.12 -2.77 1.28
N ALA A 76 -18.44 -1.50 1.60
CA ALA A 76 -18.50 -1.02 2.98
C ALA A 76 -19.73 -1.57 3.73
N ALA A 77 -20.87 -1.69 3.05
CA ALA A 77 -22.06 -2.34 3.60
C ALA A 77 -21.80 -3.83 3.91
N LEU A 78 -21.07 -4.53 3.02
CA LEU A 78 -20.65 -5.92 3.24
C LEU A 78 -19.76 -6.05 4.49
N GLU A 79 -18.84 -5.10 4.70
CA GLU A 79 -18.01 -5.06 5.91
C GLU A 79 -18.85 -4.81 7.18
N GLN A 80 -19.81 -3.88 7.14
CA GLN A 80 -20.72 -3.65 8.27
C GLN A 80 -21.51 -4.91 8.63
N LEU A 81 -21.98 -5.67 7.63
CA LEU A 81 -22.61 -6.96 7.84
C LEU A 81 -21.65 -7.98 8.47
N ALA A 82 -20.41 -8.04 7.97
CA ALA A 82 -19.38 -8.94 8.51
C ALA A 82 -19.04 -8.61 9.97
N SER A 83 -19.11 -7.34 10.39
CA SER A 83 -18.86 -6.94 11.78
C SER A 83 -19.87 -7.51 12.79
N LYS A 84 -21.07 -7.91 12.33
CA LYS A 84 -22.13 -8.53 13.14
C LYS A 84 -21.98 -10.06 13.25
N CYS A 85 -20.87 -10.62 12.78
CA CYS A 85 -20.61 -12.05 12.80
C CYS A 85 -20.59 -12.61 14.23
N SER A 86 -21.16 -13.80 14.44
CA SER A 86 -21.05 -14.51 15.71
C SER A 86 -19.60 -14.97 15.98
N PRO A 87 -19.23 -15.26 17.24
CA PRO A 87 -17.92 -15.85 17.55
C PRO A 87 -17.66 -17.09 16.68
N ASN A 88 -16.52 -17.13 16.00
CA ASN A 88 -16.12 -18.16 15.04
C ASN A 88 -17.01 -18.32 13.78
N GLY A 89 -18.00 -17.45 13.56
CA GLY A 89 -18.87 -17.51 12.38
C GLY A 89 -18.10 -17.36 11.05
N HIS A 90 -16.98 -16.64 11.07
CA HIS A 90 -16.06 -16.49 9.93
C HIS A 90 -15.39 -17.81 9.49
N LEU A 91 -15.41 -18.86 10.32
CA LEU A 91 -14.87 -20.19 9.99
C LEU A 91 -15.92 -21.13 9.37
N ARG A 92 -17.19 -20.74 9.38
CA ARG A 92 -18.32 -21.59 8.95
C ARG A 92 -18.25 -21.95 7.47
N TYR A 93 -17.71 -21.06 6.64
CA TYR A 93 -17.60 -21.23 5.19
C TYR A 93 -16.14 -21.17 4.78
N LYS A 94 -15.60 -22.28 4.25
CA LYS A 94 -14.22 -22.37 3.76
C LYS A 94 -14.21 -22.28 2.24
N ILE A 95 -13.54 -21.28 1.71
CA ILE A 95 -13.31 -21.11 0.27
C ILE A 95 -11.85 -21.44 -0.03
N ALA A 96 -11.58 -22.13 -1.13
CA ALA A 96 -10.23 -22.33 -1.62
C ALA A 96 -9.67 -20.98 -2.10
N MET A 97 -8.67 -20.46 -1.38
CA MET A 97 -8.03 -19.20 -1.76
C MET A 97 -7.16 -19.43 -3.01
N PRO A 98 -7.23 -18.54 -4.03
CA PRO A 98 -6.31 -18.62 -5.15
C PRO A 98 -4.87 -18.43 -4.65
N GLY A 99 -3.98 -19.33 -5.04
CA GLY A 99 -2.55 -19.19 -4.79
C GLY A 99 -1.94 -18.25 -5.81
N THR A 100 -1.17 -17.27 -5.35
CA THR A 100 -0.29 -16.48 -6.21
C THR A 100 1.15 -16.96 -6.02
N ASN A 101 1.88 -17.14 -7.12
CA ASN A 101 3.32 -17.38 -7.08
C ASN A 101 4.04 -16.02 -7.03
N GLY A 102 4.41 -15.57 -5.83
CA GLY A 102 5.32 -14.43 -5.61
C GLY A 102 4.64 -13.18 -5.05
N PRO A 103 5.14 -12.67 -3.91
CA PRO A 103 5.88 -11.39 -3.89
C PRO A 103 7.07 -11.43 -2.89
N ASN A 104 8.32 -11.15 -3.30
CA ASN A 104 9.49 -11.30 -2.40
C ASN A 104 10.61 -10.23 -2.56
N PHE A 105 11.29 -9.92 -1.44
CA PHE A 105 12.41 -8.97 -1.26
C PHE A 105 13.81 -9.60 -1.41
N ASN A 106 14.85 -8.80 -1.71
CA ASN A 106 16.23 -9.25 -1.99
C ASN A 106 17.34 -8.48 -1.22
N PHE A 107 17.82 -9.05 -0.11
CA PHE A 107 18.97 -8.52 0.66
C PHE A 107 20.33 -8.68 -0.05
N THR A 108 20.41 -9.53 -1.08
CA THR A 108 21.64 -9.71 -1.89
C THR A 108 21.89 -8.49 -2.78
N THR A 109 20.85 -7.89 -3.34
CA THR A 109 20.97 -6.63 -4.11
C THR A 109 21.36 -5.48 -3.21
N ILE A 110 20.76 -5.35 -2.02
CA ILE A 110 21.13 -4.35 -1.02
C ILE A 110 22.63 -4.48 -0.67
N LYS A 111 23.08 -5.69 -0.31
CA LYS A 111 24.50 -5.99 -0.08
C LYS A 111 25.37 -5.60 -1.28
N ASN A 112 25.00 -5.99 -2.50
CA ASN A 112 25.79 -5.73 -3.70
C ASN A 112 25.87 -4.22 -4.02
N SER A 113 24.81 -3.45 -3.76
CA SER A 113 24.78 -2.00 -3.90
C SER A 113 25.69 -1.31 -2.90
N TYR A 114 25.66 -1.68 -1.61
CA TYR A 114 26.58 -1.14 -0.60
C TYR A 114 28.05 -1.50 -0.89
N VAL A 115 28.31 -2.74 -1.32
CA VAL A 115 29.65 -3.18 -1.75
C VAL A 115 30.13 -2.41 -2.98
N THR A 116 29.23 -2.08 -3.91
CA THR A 116 29.57 -1.28 -5.10
C THR A 116 29.82 0.18 -4.74
N LEU A 117 29.05 0.75 -3.81
CA LEU A 117 29.24 2.11 -3.30
C LEU A 117 30.58 2.25 -2.58
N LEU A 118 30.94 1.30 -1.71
CA LEU A 118 32.26 1.23 -1.07
C LEU A 118 33.40 1.22 -2.08
N ARG A 119 33.25 0.47 -3.18
CA ARG A 119 34.26 0.40 -4.25
C ARG A 119 34.42 1.70 -5.03
N LYS A 120 33.42 2.59 -5.00
CA LYS A 120 33.43 3.87 -5.72
C LYS A 120 33.89 5.05 -4.85
N MET A 121 33.95 4.88 -3.54
CA MET A 121 34.39 5.91 -2.59
C MET A 121 35.90 5.79 -2.33
N SER A 122 36.59 6.92 -2.19
CA SER A 122 37.98 6.93 -1.71
C SER A 122 38.02 6.65 -0.19
N PRO A 123 39.02 5.91 0.31
CA PRO A 123 39.14 5.59 1.73
C PRO A 123 39.14 6.82 2.65
N ASP A 124 39.70 7.94 2.19
CA ASP A 124 39.83 9.18 2.97
C ASP A 124 38.50 9.98 3.08
N ALA A 125 37.50 9.64 2.27
CA ALA A 125 36.18 10.31 2.27
C ALA A 125 35.07 9.48 2.93
N LEU A 126 35.38 8.27 3.41
CA LEU A 126 34.41 7.35 3.99
C LEU A 126 34.33 7.53 5.52
N HIS A 127 33.22 8.08 6.01
CA HIS A 127 32.90 8.06 7.43
C HIS A 127 32.35 6.68 7.81
N VAL A 128 33.18 5.85 8.43
CA VAL A 128 32.93 4.41 8.61
C VAL A 128 31.74 4.15 9.53
N GLU A 129 31.55 4.97 10.55
CA GLU A 129 30.46 4.91 11.51
C GLU A 129 29.11 5.19 10.82
N ASP A 130 29.04 6.23 9.98
CA ASP A 130 27.83 6.62 9.24
C ASP A 130 27.51 5.60 8.14
N PHE A 131 28.55 5.09 7.48
CA PHE A 131 28.42 4.02 6.51
C PHE A 131 27.89 2.73 7.17
N CYS A 132 28.44 2.33 8.33
CA CYS A 132 27.95 1.18 9.09
C CYS A 132 26.52 1.39 9.61
N ALA A 133 26.18 2.60 10.07
CA ALA A 133 24.82 2.99 10.42
C ALA A 133 23.87 2.93 9.21
N SER A 134 24.35 3.22 8.00
CA SER A 134 23.56 3.09 6.77
C SER A 134 23.33 1.64 6.34
N VAL A 135 24.28 0.72 6.64
CA VAL A 135 24.17 -0.73 6.37
C VAL A 135 23.27 -1.41 7.40
N GLN A 136 23.33 -0.98 8.66
CA GLN A 136 22.38 -1.34 9.71
C GLN A 136 21.10 -0.56 9.45
N ILE A 137 20.25 -1.10 8.55
CA ILE A 137 18.97 -0.53 8.11
C ILE A 137 18.43 0.46 9.15
N PRO A 138 18.27 1.77 8.84
CA PRO A 138 17.91 2.77 9.83
C PRO A 138 16.76 2.26 10.69
N SER A 139 16.95 2.26 12.01
CA SER A 139 15.92 1.93 12.99
C SER A 139 14.77 2.94 13.00
N GLU A 140 14.87 3.99 12.19
CA GLU A 140 13.87 5.02 12.07
C GLU A 140 12.73 4.55 11.15
N ARG A 141 11.81 3.81 11.77
CA ARG A 141 10.41 3.57 11.35
C ARG A 141 10.21 3.35 9.85
N ARG A 142 10.26 2.09 9.42
CA ARG A 142 9.84 1.70 8.06
C ARG A 142 8.32 1.82 7.95
N TYR A 143 7.82 2.43 6.88
CA TYR A 143 6.39 2.66 6.72
C TYR A 143 5.77 1.79 5.62
N ILE A 144 4.61 1.20 5.92
CA ILE A 144 3.67 0.68 4.93
C ILE A 144 2.49 1.63 4.91
N VAL A 145 2.30 2.35 3.82
CA VAL A 145 1.12 3.18 3.58
C VAL A 145 0.08 2.35 2.87
N ILE A 146 -1.12 2.24 3.42
CA ILE A 146 -2.27 1.65 2.70
C ILE A 146 -3.27 2.75 2.35
N SER A 147 -3.66 2.83 1.07
CA SER A 147 -4.61 3.81 0.56
C SER A 147 -5.49 3.27 -0.57
N GLY A 148 -6.55 4.00 -0.90
CA GLY A 148 -7.62 3.59 -1.79
C GLY A 148 -8.90 3.20 -1.04
N GLY A 149 -10.05 3.14 -1.73
CA GLY A 149 -11.35 2.95 -1.07
C GLY A 149 -11.46 1.71 -0.18
N VAL A 150 -10.72 0.64 -0.48
CA VAL A 150 -10.69 -0.60 0.30
C VAL A 150 -9.71 -0.54 1.48
N ALA A 151 -8.78 0.43 1.49
CA ALA A 151 -7.90 0.69 2.63
C ALA A 151 -8.65 1.03 3.92
N SER A 152 -9.88 1.56 3.78
CA SER A 152 -10.76 1.88 4.90
C SER A 152 -11.35 0.63 5.57
N ASN A 153 -11.15 -0.56 4.99
CA ASN A 153 -11.61 -1.81 5.57
C ASN A 153 -10.79 -2.20 6.80
N ALA A 154 -11.42 -2.21 7.97
CA ALA A 154 -10.79 -2.42 9.26
C ALA A 154 -10.15 -3.81 9.38
N TYR A 155 -10.73 -4.82 8.71
CA TYR A 155 -10.17 -6.18 8.70
C TYR A 155 -8.85 -6.23 7.90
N ILE A 156 -8.82 -5.65 6.70
CA ILE A 156 -7.62 -5.59 5.86
C ILE A 156 -6.53 -4.76 6.54
N LEU A 157 -6.88 -3.59 7.08
CA LEU A 157 -5.95 -2.73 7.81
C LEU A 157 -5.38 -3.45 9.03
N GLY A 158 -6.22 -4.09 9.84
CA GLY A 158 -5.79 -4.83 11.03
C GLY A 158 -4.90 -6.04 10.69
N ALA A 159 -5.12 -6.71 9.55
CA ALA A 159 -4.24 -7.78 9.08
C ALA A 159 -2.87 -7.24 8.68
N LEU A 160 -2.82 -6.13 7.94
CA LEU A 160 -1.57 -5.49 7.55
C LEU A 160 -0.80 -4.94 8.74
N GLN A 161 -1.48 -4.36 9.74
CA GLN A 161 -0.85 -3.87 10.97
C GLN A 161 -0.08 -4.99 11.67
N LYS A 162 -0.67 -6.18 11.82
CA LYS A 162 0.01 -7.33 12.43
C LYS A 162 1.24 -7.78 11.64
N VAL A 163 1.14 -7.77 10.30
CA VAL A 163 2.30 -8.05 9.45
C VAL A 163 3.36 -6.98 9.65
N GLY A 164 2.96 -5.71 9.71
CA GLY A 164 3.86 -4.60 9.99
C GLY A 164 4.58 -4.79 11.33
N ASP A 165 3.84 -5.01 12.41
CA ASP A 165 4.36 -5.21 13.76
C ASP A 165 5.35 -6.39 13.81
N ALA A 166 5.03 -7.51 13.16
CA ALA A 166 5.88 -8.69 13.13
C ALA A 166 7.22 -8.48 12.40
N TYR A 167 7.28 -7.53 11.46
CA TYR A 167 8.47 -7.24 10.65
C TYR A 167 9.08 -5.86 10.90
N GLY A 168 8.63 -5.14 11.93
CA GLY A 168 9.14 -3.82 12.31
C GLY A 168 8.75 -2.68 11.36
N TYR A 169 7.59 -2.76 10.71
CA TYR A 169 7.00 -1.69 9.92
C TYR A 169 5.83 -1.03 10.66
N SER A 170 5.78 0.30 10.63
CA SER A 170 4.60 1.06 11.01
C SER A 170 3.63 1.14 9.84
N VAL A 171 2.39 0.69 10.03
CA VAL A 171 1.35 0.82 9.00
C VAL A 171 0.63 2.15 9.20
N LEU A 172 0.53 2.94 8.13
CA LEU A 172 -0.17 4.21 8.09
C LEU A 172 -1.32 4.12 7.09
N ALA A 173 -2.49 4.63 7.47
CA ALA A 173 -3.66 4.68 6.61
C ALA A 173 -4.28 6.08 6.69
N PRO A 174 -4.36 6.82 5.57
CA PRO A 174 -5.11 8.07 5.53
C PRO A 174 -6.57 7.85 5.98
N PRO A 175 -7.27 8.88 6.50
CA PRO A 175 -8.68 8.77 6.85
C PRO A 175 -9.50 8.44 5.59
N ALA A 176 -10.62 7.74 5.77
CA ALA A 176 -11.45 7.25 4.67
C ALA A 176 -11.79 8.32 3.61
N ARG A 177 -12.03 9.58 4.03
CA ARG A 177 -12.31 10.70 3.11
C ARG A 177 -11.17 10.96 2.11
N LEU A 178 -9.93 10.73 2.52
CA LEU A 178 -8.71 10.93 1.72
C LEU A 178 -8.26 9.67 0.99
N CYS A 179 -8.82 8.51 1.34
CA CYS A 179 -8.60 7.23 0.65
C CYS A 179 -9.51 7.05 -0.59
N CYS A 180 -10.62 7.76 -0.67
CA CYS A 180 -11.46 7.82 -1.87
C CYS A 180 -10.95 8.88 -2.85
N ASP A 181 -11.36 8.83 -4.12
CA ASP A 181 -10.95 9.83 -5.11
C ASP A 181 -11.43 11.23 -4.71
N ASN A 182 -10.49 12.16 -4.53
CA ASN A 182 -10.76 13.55 -4.13
C ASN A 182 -9.78 14.52 -4.82
N ALA A 183 -10.10 15.82 -4.81
CA ALA A 183 -9.26 16.82 -5.47
C ALA A 183 -8.01 17.16 -4.64
N GLU A 184 -8.10 17.00 -3.32
CA GLU A 184 -7.05 17.31 -2.36
C GLU A 184 -5.81 16.43 -2.59
N MET A 185 -5.99 15.14 -2.88
CA MET A 185 -4.88 14.24 -3.23
C MET A 185 -4.19 14.63 -4.54
N VAL A 186 -4.95 15.16 -5.50
CA VAL A 186 -4.40 15.61 -6.79
C VAL A 186 -3.59 16.90 -6.59
N ALA A 187 -4.15 17.85 -5.84
CA ALA A 187 -3.47 19.09 -5.50
C ALA A 187 -2.19 18.84 -4.70
N TRP A 188 -2.24 17.98 -3.67
CA TRP A 188 -1.07 17.63 -2.87
C TRP A 188 0.02 16.96 -3.71
N ASN A 189 -0.34 16.00 -4.58
CA ASN A 189 0.62 15.40 -5.48
C ASN A 189 1.29 16.46 -6.37
N GLY A 190 0.52 17.42 -6.90
CA GLY A 190 1.06 18.54 -7.67
C GLY A 190 2.07 19.38 -6.87
N ILE A 191 1.76 19.68 -5.61
CA ILE A 191 2.67 20.41 -4.70
C ILE A 191 3.98 19.63 -4.49
N GLU A 192 3.89 18.33 -4.23
CA GLU A 192 5.07 17.49 -4.02
C GLU A 192 5.95 17.43 -5.29
N LEU A 193 5.33 17.31 -6.47
CA LEU A 193 6.04 17.33 -7.75
C LEU A 193 6.79 18.65 -7.98
N ILE A 194 6.17 19.79 -7.65
CA ILE A 194 6.80 21.11 -7.75
C ILE A 194 7.97 21.22 -6.76
N ARG A 195 7.78 20.80 -5.51
CA ARG A 195 8.81 20.85 -4.46
C ARG A 195 10.04 20.02 -4.81
N THR A 196 9.86 18.87 -5.45
CA THR A 196 10.97 18.02 -5.89
C THR A 196 11.54 18.43 -7.25
N SER A 197 11.11 19.55 -7.83
CA SER A 197 11.48 19.97 -9.19
C SER A 197 11.32 18.85 -10.21
N SER A 198 10.20 18.11 -10.11
CA SER A 198 9.97 16.94 -10.94
C SER A 198 9.89 17.35 -12.42
N PRO A 199 10.53 16.59 -13.34
CA PRO A 199 10.44 16.85 -14.77
C PRO A 199 9.01 16.67 -15.31
N ALA A 200 8.10 16.09 -14.53
CA ALA A 200 6.68 15.99 -14.87
C ALA A 200 5.93 17.32 -14.75
N VAL A 201 6.52 18.34 -14.10
CA VAL A 201 5.92 19.67 -13.96
C VAL A 201 6.21 20.50 -15.20
N ILE A 202 5.14 20.91 -15.90
CA ILE A 202 5.22 21.85 -17.01
C ILE A 202 5.18 23.26 -16.44
N GLN A 203 6.18 24.09 -16.76
CA GLN A 203 6.22 25.49 -16.34
C GLN A 203 5.17 26.31 -17.09
N ALA A 204 4.73 27.41 -16.50
CA ALA A 204 3.71 28.28 -17.09
C ALA A 204 4.13 28.82 -18.48
N SER A 205 5.43 29.05 -18.71
CA SER A 205 5.98 29.46 -20.00
C SER A 205 5.90 28.39 -21.09
N ASP A 206 5.90 27.11 -20.69
CA ASP A 206 5.97 25.95 -21.58
C ASP A 206 4.63 25.21 -21.65
N LEU A 207 3.56 25.81 -21.11
CA LEU A 207 2.25 25.18 -21.04
C LEU A 207 1.68 25.01 -22.46
N PRO A 208 1.41 23.77 -22.90
CA PRO A 208 0.81 23.55 -24.20
C PRO A 208 -0.64 24.05 -24.20
N TRP A 209 -1.14 24.45 -25.38
CA TRP A 209 -2.55 24.81 -25.59
C TRP A 209 -3.52 23.69 -25.18
N SER A 210 -3.08 22.43 -25.24
CA SER A 210 -3.88 21.28 -24.82
C SER A 210 -3.01 20.19 -24.18
N ILE A 211 -3.62 19.42 -23.29
CA ILE A 211 -3.01 18.23 -22.68
C ILE A 211 -3.88 17.03 -23.06
N SER A 212 -3.26 16.01 -23.66
CA SER A 212 -3.95 14.78 -24.03
C SER A 212 -4.18 13.90 -22.80
N ALA A 213 -5.45 13.64 -22.48
CA ALA A 213 -5.81 12.68 -21.44
C ALA A 213 -5.48 11.25 -21.90
N GLN A 214 -4.74 10.51 -21.08
CA GLN A 214 -4.42 9.11 -21.34
C GLN A 214 -5.34 8.19 -20.54
N ARG A 215 -5.94 7.20 -21.21
CA ARG A 215 -6.77 6.17 -20.55
C ARG A 215 -5.95 5.28 -19.62
N ARG A 216 -4.68 5.06 -19.93
CA ARG A 216 -3.74 4.28 -19.14
C ARG A 216 -2.52 5.14 -18.85
N SER A 217 -2.24 5.32 -17.57
CA SER A 217 -1.04 6.00 -17.08
C SER A 217 -0.42 5.11 -16.00
N PRO A 218 0.60 4.30 -16.35
CA PRO A 218 1.32 3.49 -15.37
C PRO A 218 1.84 4.36 -14.22
N ILE A 219 1.78 3.83 -13.00
CA ILE A 219 2.25 4.57 -11.81
C ILE A 219 3.78 4.70 -11.79
N GLY A 220 4.49 3.72 -12.38
CA GLY A 220 5.93 3.66 -12.42
C GLY A 220 6.43 2.38 -13.10
N ARG A 221 7.71 2.05 -12.89
CA ARG A 221 8.36 0.89 -13.50
C ARG A 221 7.85 -0.40 -12.87
N ASP A 222 7.47 -1.38 -13.68
CA ASP A 222 7.16 -2.72 -13.20
C ASP A 222 8.45 -3.52 -12.99
N ILE A 223 8.72 -3.93 -11.75
CA ILE A 223 9.87 -4.77 -11.38
C ILE A 223 9.43 -6.14 -10.86
N SER A 224 8.16 -6.51 -11.01
CA SER A 224 7.61 -7.78 -10.52
C SER A 224 8.34 -9.00 -11.06
N ALA A 225 8.79 -8.94 -12.32
CA ALA A 225 9.60 -9.99 -12.96
C ALA A 225 11.01 -10.14 -12.38
N GLU A 226 11.53 -9.10 -11.72
CA GLU A 226 12.84 -9.09 -11.05
C GLU A 226 12.75 -9.71 -9.63
N LEU A 227 11.54 -9.99 -9.14
CA LEU A 227 11.31 -10.53 -7.80
C LEU A 227 11.45 -12.07 -7.75
N PRO A 228 11.95 -12.64 -6.63
CA PRO A 228 12.09 -14.09 -6.48
C PRO A 228 10.75 -14.84 -6.52
N THR A 229 10.71 -15.94 -7.28
CA THR A 229 9.50 -16.77 -7.50
C THR A 229 9.17 -17.74 -6.36
N LYS A 230 10.10 -18.02 -5.42
CA LYS A 230 9.89 -18.92 -4.28
C LYS A 230 9.99 -18.16 -2.94
N PRO A 231 8.93 -18.13 -2.12
CA PRO A 231 8.98 -17.48 -0.81
C PRO A 231 9.84 -18.28 0.17
N LYS A 232 10.78 -17.61 0.86
CA LYS A 232 11.56 -18.22 1.96
C LYS A 232 10.75 -18.30 3.27
N VAL A 233 9.79 -17.40 3.46
CA VAL A 233 8.90 -17.37 4.61
C VAL A 233 7.46 -17.39 4.11
N ARG A 234 6.69 -18.41 4.50
CA ARG A 234 5.26 -18.51 4.18
C ARG A 234 4.47 -18.05 5.40
N LEU A 235 3.85 -16.88 5.31
CA LEU A 235 2.89 -16.44 6.31
C LEU A 235 1.67 -17.38 6.24
N SER A 236 1.45 -18.13 7.32
CA SER A 236 0.22 -18.87 7.52
C SER A 236 -0.65 -18.14 8.54
N MET A 237 -1.97 -18.28 8.45
CA MET A 237 -2.88 -17.79 9.48
C MET A 237 -2.49 -18.31 10.87
N LYS A 238 -1.93 -19.53 10.97
CA LYS A 238 -1.43 -20.11 12.23
C LYS A 238 -0.21 -19.36 12.79
N SER A 239 0.72 -18.91 11.93
CA SER A 239 1.91 -18.15 12.37
C SER A 239 1.59 -16.72 12.83
N ILE A 240 0.38 -16.21 12.55
CA ILE A 240 -0.09 -14.88 12.97
C ILE A 240 -1.03 -14.99 14.20
N ALA A 241 -1.44 -16.20 14.60
CA ALA A 241 -2.64 -16.42 15.43
C ALA A 241 -2.44 -16.81 16.91
N GLU A 242 -1.24 -16.88 17.49
CA GLU A 242 -1.12 -17.19 18.92
C GLU A 242 -0.69 -15.97 19.77
N PRO A 243 -1.40 -15.64 20.87
CA PRO A 243 -2.86 -15.64 21.04
C PRO A 243 -3.38 -14.32 21.70
N LYS A 244 -4.53 -13.80 21.22
CA LYS A 244 -5.55 -12.94 21.88
C LYS A 244 -6.19 -11.97 20.87
N LEU A 245 -6.92 -12.53 19.91
CA LEU A 245 -7.91 -11.77 19.12
C LEU A 245 -9.19 -11.65 19.95
N VAL A 246 -9.22 -10.68 20.87
CA VAL A 246 -10.47 -10.09 21.36
C VAL A 246 -10.68 -8.82 20.58
N PHE A 247 -11.60 -8.85 19.63
CA PHE A 247 -12.04 -7.64 18.93
C PHE A 247 -12.87 -6.82 19.93
N TYR A 248 -12.26 -5.81 20.53
CA TYR A 248 -13.04 -4.81 21.26
C TYR A 248 -13.84 -4.00 20.24
N HIS A 249 -15.15 -4.17 20.30
CA HIS A 249 -16.10 -3.16 19.86
C HIS A 249 -15.70 -1.86 20.56
N LYS A 250 -15.27 -0.85 19.81
CA LYS A 250 -15.21 0.52 20.34
C LYS A 250 -16.59 1.11 20.07
N PRO A 251 -17.54 1.09 21.03
CA PRO A 251 -18.76 1.86 20.87
C PRO A 251 -18.37 3.33 20.75
N HIS A 252 -19.02 4.01 19.82
CA HIS A 252 -18.86 5.43 19.56
C HIS A 252 -19.02 6.26 20.84
N VAL A 253 -18.09 7.20 21.05
CA VAL A 253 -18.33 8.51 21.67
C VAL A 253 -17.77 9.53 20.70
#